data_AF-A0A8K0GB88-F1
#
_entry.id   AF-A0A8K0GB88-F1
#
_cell.length_a   1.000
_cell.length_b   1.000
_cell.length_c   1.000
_cell.angle_alpha   90.00
_cell.angle_beta   90.00
_cell.angle_gamma   90.00
#
_symmetry.space_group_name_H-M   'P 1'
#
loop_
_entity.id
_entity.type
_entity.pdbx_description
1 polymer ?
#
loop_
_entity_poly.entity_id
_entity_poly.type
_entity_poly.pdbx_seq_one_letter_code
_entity_poly.pdbx_strand_id
1 'polypeptide(L)'
;GNASVKILAGNNYVYLFNIRENKACDAFHNYLGEFVYAIERAMGLIPRACPIPKNKYHFYNLPIDANKITTAINFPFGNLRITIDILDRKDGFIDCVIMEVVHTI
;
A
#
# COMPACT_ATOMS: atom_id res chain seq x y z
N GLY A 1 7.75 3.21 -7.84
CA GLY A 1 7.38 2.89 -6.46
C GLY A 1 8.22 1.73 -5.97
N ASN A 2 8.78 1.87 -4.77
CA ASN A 2 9.53 0.81 -4.10
C ASN A 2 8.77 0.46 -2.82
N ALA A 3 8.34 -0.78 -2.65
CA ALA A 3 7.60 -1.22 -1.47
C ALA A 3 8.37 -2.36 -0.79
N SER A 4 8.66 -2.20 0.50
CA SER A 4 9.33 -3.20 1.32
C SER A 4 8.41 -3.69 2.43
N VAL A 5 8.42 -5.01 2.65
CA VAL A 5 7.62 -5.66 3.69
C VAL A 5 8.55 -6.31 4.71
N LYS A 6 8.27 -6.09 6.00
CA LYS A 6 9.03 -6.63 7.13
C LYS A 6 8.10 -7.28 8.15
N ILE A 7 8.56 -8.37 8.77
CA ILE A 7 7.87 -9.02 9.91
C ILE A 7 8.61 -8.73 11.21
N LEU A 8 7.88 -8.59 12.31
CA LEU A 8 8.50 -8.55 13.63
C LEU A 8 8.92 -9.96 14.06
N ALA A 9 10.22 -10.18 14.28
CA ALA A 9 10.79 -11.37 14.89
C ALA A 9 11.45 -10.98 16.22
N GLY A 10 10.80 -11.33 17.34
CA GLY A 10 11.19 -10.84 18.67
C GLY A 10 10.93 -9.33 18.79
N ASN A 11 11.97 -8.55 19.10
CA ASN A 11 11.90 -7.08 19.18
C ASN A 11 12.36 -6.37 17.89
N ASN A 12 12.70 -7.12 16.83
CA ASN A 12 13.29 -6.56 15.61
C ASN A 12 12.49 -6.92 14.37
N TYR A 13 12.38 -5.98 13.42
CA TYR A 13 11.76 -6.22 12.13
C TYR A 13 12.76 -6.88 11.15
N VAL A 14 12.40 -8.02 10.58
CA VAL A 14 13.17 -8.77 9.56
C VAL A 14 12.54 -8.55 8.19
N TYR A 15 13.38 -8.30 7.17
CA TYR A 15 12.92 -8.15 5.79
C TYR A 15 12.36 -9.46 5.24
N LEU A 16 11.15 -9.40 4.68
CA LEU A 16 10.57 -10.52 3.94
C LEU A 16 10.92 -10.44 2.46
N PHE A 17 10.50 -9.34 1.81
CA PHE A 17 10.71 -9.13 0.38
C PHE A 17 10.61 -7.64 0.03
N ASN A 18 11.09 -7.31 -1.16
CA ASN A 18 10.98 -5.98 -1.75
C ASN A 18 10.31 -6.10 -3.13
N ILE A 19 9.32 -5.26 -3.35
CA ILE A 19 8.63 -5.09 -4.62
C ILE A 19 9.10 -3.77 -5.22
N ARG A 20 9.73 -3.86 -6.39
CA ARG A 20 10.10 -2.69 -7.19
C ARG A 20 9.21 -2.62 -8.41
N GLU A 21 8.38 -1.58 -8.46
CA GLU A 21 7.54 -1.34 -9.62
C GLU A 21 7.76 0.04 -10.22
N ASN A 22 7.82 0.07 -11.54
CA ASN A 22 8.15 1.29 -12.28
C ASN A 22 6.99 2.28 -12.38
N LYS A 23 5.77 1.82 -12.09
CA LYS A 23 4.55 2.61 -12.10
C LYS A 23 3.83 2.45 -10.77
N ALA A 24 3.96 3.44 -9.89
CA ALA A 24 3.40 3.37 -8.53
C ALA A 24 1.87 3.15 -8.56
N CYS A 25 1.16 3.84 -9.46
CA CYS A 25 -0.28 3.61 -9.66
C CYS A 25 -0.60 2.15 -9.98
N ASP A 26 -0.02 1.62 -11.06
CA ASP A 26 -0.27 0.23 -11.46
C ASP A 26 0.12 -0.75 -10.35
N ALA A 27 1.18 -0.47 -9.58
CA ALA A 27 1.57 -1.30 -8.44
C ALA A 27 0.48 -1.31 -7.35
N PHE A 28 -0.04 -0.15 -6.95
CA PHE A 28 -1.13 -0.07 -5.98
C PHE A 28 -2.35 -0.86 -6.45
N HIS A 29 -2.76 -0.74 -7.71
CA HIS A 29 -3.89 -1.49 -8.26
C HIS A 29 -3.63 -3.00 -8.37
N ASN A 30 -2.40 -3.42 -8.69
CA ASN A 30 -2.09 -4.84 -8.82
C ASN A 30 -2.00 -5.55 -7.45
N TYR A 31 -1.38 -4.91 -6.45
CA TYR A 31 -1.10 -5.54 -5.15
C TYR A 31 -2.18 -5.34 -4.09
N LEU A 32 -2.86 -4.19 -4.12
CA LEU A 32 -3.92 -3.86 -3.17
C LEU A 32 -5.31 -3.93 -3.80
N GLY A 33 -5.40 -3.95 -5.13
CA GLY A 33 -6.63 -4.27 -5.85
C GLY A 33 -7.82 -3.41 -5.43
N GLU A 34 -8.87 -4.07 -4.97
CA GLU A 34 -10.12 -3.45 -4.58
C GLU A 34 -9.97 -2.44 -3.45
N PHE A 35 -8.96 -2.60 -2.58
CA PHE A 35 -8.69 -1.64 -1.51
C PHE A 35 -8.32 -0.26 -2.08
N VAL A 36 -7.45 -0.22 -3.08
CA VAL A 36 -7.06 1.05 -3.72
C VAL A 36 -8.22 1.64 -4.51
N TYR A 37 -8.99 0.81 -5.22
CA TYR A 37 -10.19 1.30 -5.91
C TYR A 37 -11.22 1.89 -4.93
N ALA A 38 -11.38 1.29 -3.75
CA ALA A 38 -12.27 1.82 -2.72
C ALA A 38 -11.78 3.16 -2.18
N ILE A 39 -10.48 3.31 -1.93
CA ILE A 39 -9.87 4.58 -1.52
C ILE A 39 -10.07 5.65 -2.60
N GLU A 40 -9.75 5.33 -3.87
CA GLU A 40 -9.92 6.25 -4.99
C GLU A 40 -11.36 6.76 -5.10
N ARG A 41 -12.35 5.85 -5.02
CA ARG A 41 -13.76 6.23 -5.04
C ARG A 41 -14.16 7.09 -3.84
N ALA A 42 -13.68 6.76 -2.65
CA ALA A 42 -13.96 7.54 -1.44
C ALA A 42 -13.34 8.95 -1.47
N MET A 43 -12.24 9.11 -2.21
CA MET A 43 -11.61 10.41 -2.45
C MET A 43 -12.22 11.16 -3.65
N GLY A 44 -13.24 10.61 -4.32
CA GLY A 44 -13.87 11.20 -5.50
C GLY A 44 -13.00 11.14 -6.77
N LEU A 45 -12.02 10.23 -6.81
CA LEU A 45 -11.16 10.01 -7.97
C LEU A 45 -11.76 8.96 -8.91
N ILE A 46 -11.41 9.07 -10.19
CA ILE A 46 -11.66 8.00 -11.17
C ILE A 46 -10.67 6.86 -10.86
N PRO A 47 -11.16 5.62 -10.63
CA PRO A 47 -10.27 4.51 -10.33
C PRO A 47 -9.24 4.27 -11.42
N ARG A 48 -8.00 3.94 -11.04
CA ARG A 48 -6.87 3.70 -11.97
C ARG A 48 -6.44 4.90 -12.81
N ALA A 49 -7.00 6.09 -12.56
CA ALA A 49 -6.64 7.29 -13.29
C ALA A 49 -5.36 7.91 -12.73
N CYS A 50 -4.34 8.00 -13.58
CA CYS A 50 -3.07 8.66 -13.27
C CYS A 50 -2.68 9.64 -14.40
N PRO A 51 -1.99 10.75 -14.08
CA PRO A 51 -1.51 11.15 -12.75
C PRO A 51 -2.65 11.60 -11.82
N ILE A 52 -2.53 11.31 -10.53
CA ILE A 52 -3.45 11.83 -9.51
C ILE A 52 -3.21 13.34 -9.38
N PRO A 53 -4.25 14.19 -9.49
CA PRO A 53 -4.10 15.63 -9.36
C PRO A 53 -3.49 16.02 -8.01
N LYS A 54 -2.71 17.10 -7.96
CA LYS A 54 -2.20 17.63 -6.68
C LYS A 54 -3.36 18.28 -5.91
N ASN A 55 -3.86 17.60 -4.87
CA ASN A 55 -4.89 18.13 -3.99
C ASN A 55 -4.78 17.50 -2.58
N LYS A 56 -5.52 18.04 -1.62
CA LYS A 56 -5.74 17.40 -0.32
C LYS A 56 -6.94 16.47 -0.43
N TYR A 57 -6.71 15.18 -0.20
CA TYR A 57 -7.73 14.16 -0.25
C TYR A 57 -8.05 13.67 1.17
N HIS A 58 -9.33 13.50 1.44
CA HIS A 58 -9.83 12.99 2.71
C HIS A 58 -10.83 11.88 2.44
N PHE A 59 -10.71 10.78 3.17
CA PHE A 59 -11.69 9.71 3.17
C PHE A 59 -11.91 9.26 4.62
N TYR A 60 -13.14 8.84 4.94
CA TYR A 60 -13.54 8.42 6.28
C TYR A 60 -14.35 7.14 6.19
N ASN A 61 -14.25 6.29 7.21
CA ASN A 61 -15.08 5.08 7.37
C ASN A 61 -15.08 4.17 6.14
N LEU A 62 -13.91 3.93 5.54
CA LEU A 62 -13.81 3.02 4.40
C LEU A 62 -13.90 1.56 4.91
N PRO A 63 -14.93 0.79 4.55
CA PRO A 63 -14.97 -0.63 4.88
C PRO A 63 -13.91 -1.35 4.05
N ILE A 64 -12.89 -1.87 4.71
CA ILE A 64 -11.81 -2.62 4.09
C ILE A 64 -12.12 -4.11 4.22
N ASP A 65 -12.37 -4.77 3.09
CA ASP A 65 -12.44 -6.22 3.04
C ASP A 65 -11.04 -6.78 2.78
N ALA A 66 -10.35 -7.20 3.84
CA ALA A 66 -8.99 -7.71 3.78
C ALA A 66 -8.84 -8.94 2.87
N ASN A 67 -9.94 -9.69 2.63
CA ASN A 67 -9.93 -10.85 1.73
C ASN A 67 -9.78 -10.46 0.26
N LYS A 68 -10.02 -9.19 -0.08
CA LYS A 68 -9.93 -8.66 -1.46
C LYS A 68 -8.59 -8.00 -1.78
N ILE A 69 -7.68 -7.96 -0.81
CA ILE A 69 -6.31 -7.51 -1.03
C ILE A 69 -5.57 -8.67 -1.69
N THR A 70 -5.12 -8.50 -2.93
CA THR A 70 -4.50 -9.56 -3.75
C THR A 70 -3.22 -10.15 -3.11
N THR A 71 -2.62 -9.44 -2.16
CA THR A 71 -1.49 -9.92 -1.35
C THR A 71 -1.88 -10.61 -0.04
N ALA A 72 -3.17 -10.87 0.23
CA ALA A 72 -3.63 -11.80 1.26
C ALA A 72 -3.23 -13.27 1.00
N ILE A 73 -2.27 -13.48 0.10
CA ILE A 73 -1.56 -14.74 -0.12
C ILE A 73 -0.55 -14.87 1.03
N ASN A 74 -0.98 -15.51 2.12
CA ASN A 74 -0.17 -15.96 3.26
C ASN A 74 0.59 -14.85 4.01
N PHE A 75 -0.14 -13.87 4.55
CA PHE A 75 0.46 -13.01 5.59
C PHE A 75 0.81 -13.85 6.82
N PRO A 76 2.07 -13.90 7.27
CA PRO A 76 2.44 -14.64 8.46
C PRO A 76 1.77 -14.00 9.69
N PHE A 77 1.37 -14.82 10.65
CA PHE A 77 0.83 -14.35 11.93
C PHE A 77 1.84 -13.44 12.65
N GLY A 78 1.36 -12.33 13.22
CA GLY A 78 2.18 -11.39 13.98
C GLY A 78 2.08 -9.93 13.51
N ASN A 79 3.07 -9.13 13.92
CA ASN A 79 3.13 -7.71 13.60
C ASN A 79 3.94 -7.50 12.31
N LEU A 80 3.29 -6.89 11.32
CA LEU A 80 3.86 -6.59 10.02
C LEU A 80 4.11 -5.09 9.92
N ARG A 81 5.26 -4.73 9.37
CA ARG A 81 5.55 -3.35 8.97
C ARG A 81 5.77 -3.29 7.48
N ILE A 82 4.90 -2.54 6.82
CA ILE A 82 4.95 -2.28 5.39
C ILE A 82 5.46 -0.85 5.22
N THR A 83 6.51 -0.68 4.43
CA THR A 83 7.08 0.63 4.11
C THR A 83 7.05 0.80 2.61
N ILE A 84 6.33 1.81 2.14
CA ILE A 84 6.12 2.11 0.71
C ILE A 84 6.74 3.47 0.41
N ASP A 85 7.83 3.46 -0.36
CA ASP A 85 8.42 4.66 -0.90
C ASP A 85 7.80 4.98 -2.27
N ILE A 86 7.12 6.13 -2.31
CA ILE A 86 6.52 6.67 -3.51
C ILE A 86 7.56 7.56 -4.19
N LEU A 87 7.98 7.11 -5.37
CA LEU A 87 8.98 7.78 -6.21
C LEU A 87 8.31 8.18 -7.53
N ASP A 88 8.39 9.46 -7.87
CA ASP A 88 8.09 9.99 -9.20
C ASP A 88 9.33 9.85 -10.10
N ARG A 89 9.14 9.52 -11.37
CA ARG A 89 10.26 9.42 -12.32
C ARG A 89 10.92 10.77 -12.61
N LYS A 90 10.17 11.86 -12.52
CA LYS A 90 10.60 13.23 -12.85
C LYS A 90 11.07 13.96 -11.61
N ASP A 91 10.33 13.86 -10.51
CA ASP A 91 10.56 14.65 -9.30
C ASP A 91 11.34 13.88 -8.21
N GLY A 92 11.59 12.57 -8.40
CA GLY A 92 12.34 11.75 -7.44
C GLY A 92 11.47 11.26 -6.28
N PHE A 93 11.95 11.33 -5.04
CA PHE A 93 11.18 10.91 -3.86
C PHE A 93 10.01 11.86 -3.60
N ILE A 94 8.79 11.31 -3.56
CA ILE A 94 7.56 12.05 -3.25
C ILE A 94 7.24 11.91 -1.77
N ASP A 95 7.09 10.66 -1.31
CA ASP A 95 6.59 10.38 0.03
C ASP A 95 6.92 8.94 0.47
N CYS A 96 6.79 8.68 1.78
CA CYS A 96 6.93 7.36 2.38
C CYS A 96 5.70 7.06 3.25
N VAL A 97 4.98 5.99 2.89
CA VAL A 97 3.86 5.47 3.67
C VAL A 97 4.34 4.30 4.51
N ILE A 98 4.21 4.42 5.83
CA ILE A 98 4.50 3.33 6.77
C ILE A 98 3.18 2.84 7.36
N MET A 99 2.91 1.54 7.19
CA MET A 99 1.74 0.88 7.76
C MET A 99 2.20 -0.23 8.70
N GLU A 100 1.61 -0.28 9.88
CA GLU A 100 1.77 -1.38 10.82
C GLU A 100 0.46 -2.16 10.87
N VAL A 101 0.52 -3.44 10.52
CA VAL A 101 -0.64 -4.33 10.45
C VAL A 101 -0.44 -5.45 11.47
N VAL A 102 -1.41 -5.63 12.35
CA VAL A 102 -1.41 -6.71 13.33
C VAL A 102 -2.31 -7.82 12.82
N HIS A 103 -1.73 -8.93 12.40
CA HIS A 103 -2.50 -10.11 12.00
C HIS A 103 -2.62 -11.07 13.18
N THR A 104 -3.82 -11.13 13.77
CA THR A 104 -4.18 -11.99 14.90
C THR A 104 -5.24 -13.00 14.47
N ILE A 105 -5.26 -14.17 15.13
CA ILE A 105 -6.26 -15.24 14.95
C ILE A 105 -7.53 -14.86 15.70
#